data_AF-K1PSU2-F1
#
_entry.id   AF-K1PSU2-F1
#
_cell.length_a   1.000
_cell.length_b   1.000
_cell.length_c   1.000
_cell.angle_alpha   90.00
_cell.angle_beta   90.00
_cell.angle_gamma   90.00
#
_symmetry.space_group_name_H-M   'P 1'
#
loop_
_entity.id
_entity.type
_entity.pdbx_description
1 polymer ?
#
loop_
_entity_poly.entity_id
_entity_poly.type
_entity_poly.pdbx_seq_one_letter_code
_entity_poly.pdbx_strand_id
1 'polypeptide(L)' 'MNLTHGQELVFELFCKSVTSHSCPDDFAEVCGSDGVTYINHCFFETHRCLHPDLYINYEAPCSTNPVG' A
#
# COMPACT_ATOMS: atom_id res chain seq x y z
N MET A 1 -13.03 23.55 -5.29
CA MET A 1 -12.31 22.27 -5.12
C MET A 1 -10.82 22.60 -5.16
N ASN A 2 -10.09 22.39 -4.06
CA ASN A 2 -8.63 22.55 -4.04
C ASN A 2 -7.97 21.19 -4.33
N LEU A 3 -6.76 21.19 -4.91
CA LEU A 3 -5.99 19.99 -5.23
C LEU A 3 -5.84 19.07 -4.01
N THR A 4 -5.59 19.63 -2.82
CA THR A 4 -5.44 18.86 -1.57
C THR A 4 -6.73 18.16 -1.13
N HIS A 5 -7.87 18.85 -1.21
CA HIS A 5 -9.18 18.28 -0.86
C HIS A 5 -9.68 17.26 -1.91
N GLY A 6 -9.23 17.40 -3.17
CA GLY A 6 -9.47 16.41 -4.21
C GLY A 6 -8.68 15.12 -4.00
N GLN A 7 -7.43 15.21 -3.54
CA GLN A 7 -6.58 14.06 -3.25
C GLN A 7 -7.10 13.24 -2.05
N GLU A 8 -7.64 13.90 -1.03
CA GLU A 8 -8.21 13.24 0.15
C GLU A 8 -9.48 12.44 -0.19
N LEU A 9 -10.36 12.99 -1.04
CA LEU A 9 -11.55 12.27 -1.51
C LEU A 9 -11.19 11.08 -2.43
N VAL A 10 -10.16 11.22 -3.27
CA VAL A 10 -9.67 10.10 -4.10
C VAL A 10 -9.12 8.98 -3.23
N PHE A 11 -8.40 9.32 -2.15
CA PHE A 11 -7.85 8.35 -1.21
C PHE A 11 -8.95 7.59 -0.46
N GLU A 12 -9.97 8.29 0.05
CA GLU A 12 -11.14 7.67 0.70
C GLU A 12 -11.90 6.71 -0.25
N LEU A 13 -12.12 7.12 -1.50
CA LEU A 13 -12.78 6.28 -2.50
C LEU A 13 -11.94 5.05 -2.86
N PHE A 14 -10.63 5.23 -3.01
CA PHE A 14 -9.70 4.13 -3.23
C PHE A 14 -9.76 3.15 -2.08
N CYS A 15 -9.71 3.65 -0.84
CA CYS A 15 -9.74 2.81 0.34
C CYS A 15 -11.02 2.01 0.46
N LYS A 16 -12.17 2.65 0.22
CA LYS A 16 -13.45 1.94 0.18
C LYS A 16 -13.46 0.82 -0.88
N SER A 17 -12.83 1.03 -2.03
CA SER A 17 -12.77 0.06 -3.12
C SER A 17 -11.83 -1.12 -2.83
N VAL A 18 -10.63 -0.86 -2.30
CA VAL A 18 -9.65 -1.94 -2.05
C VAL A 18 -10.09 -2.80 -0.87
N THR A 19 -10.71 -2.22 0.16
CA THR A 19 -11.20 -2.97 1.32
C THR A 19 -12.52 -3.71 1.08
N SER A 20 -13.20 -3.49 -0.06
CA SER A 20 -14.48 -4.16 -0.36
C SER A 20 -14.34 -5.56 -0.97
N HIS A 21 -13.11 -5.97 -1.30
CA HIS A 21 -12.82 -7.28 -1.89
C HIS A 21 -11.66 -7.96 -1.17
N SER A 22 -11.64 -9.29 -1.18
CA SER A 22 -10.48 -10.06 -0.74
C SER A 22 -9.34 -9.89 -1.73
N CYS A 23 -8.12 -9.73 -1.21
CA CYS A 23 -6.92 -9.73 -2.03
C CYS A 23 -6.64 -11.11 -2.63
N PRO A 24 -6.08 -11.18 -3.84
CA PRO A 24 -5.59 -12.43 -4.39
C PRO A 24 -4.38 -12.94 -3.60
N ASP A 25 -4.16 -14.26 -3.59
CA ASP A 25 -3.03 -14.92 -2.92
C ASP A 25 -1.75 -14.94 -3.78
N ASP A 26 -1.63 -14.01 -4.73
CA ASP A 26 -0.45 -13.90 -5.59
C ASP A 26 0.76 -13.46 -4.76
N PHE A 27 1.89 -14.16 -4.93
CA PHE A 27 3.17 -13.80 -4.31
C PHE A 27 3.92 -12.80 -5.20
N ALA A 28 3.65 -11.52 -4.98
CA ALA A 28 4.31 -10.40 -5.64
C ALA A 28 4.76 -9.41 -4.56
N GLU A 29 5.67 -9.87 -3.71
CA GLU A 29 6.01 -9.23 -2.44
C GLU A 29 6.53 -7.79 -2.60
N VAL A 30 6.11 -6.91 -1.70
CA VAL A 30 6.57 -5.51 -1.63
C VAL A 30 7.00 -5.16 -0.22
N CYS A 31 7.97 -4.25 -0.10
CA CYS A 31 8.43 -3.72 1.18
C CYS A 31 7.78 -2.36 1.46
N GLY A 32 7.05 -2.24 2.56
CA GLY A 32 6.54 -0.97 3.05
C GLY A 32 7.61 -0.12 3.73
N SER A 33 7.38 1.19 3.80
CA SER A 33 8.23 2.14 4.52
C SER A 33 8.26 1.92 6.04
N ASP A 34 7.38 1.08 6.56
CA ASP A 34 7.34 0.57 7.93
C ASP A 34 8.25 -0.65 8.15
N GLY A 35 8.93 -1.14 7.11
CA GLY A 35 9.78 -2.33 7.17
C GLY A 35 9.01 -3.64 7.12
N VAL A 36 7.70 -3.62 6.81
CA VAL A 36 6.88 -4.83 6.67
C VAL A 36 6.87 -5.29 5.22
N THR A 37 7.05 -6.60 5.02
CA THR A 37 6.83 -7.24 3.72
C THR A 37 5.38 -7.61 3.58
N TYR A 38 4.73 -7.11 2.54
CA TYR A 38 3.36 -7.48 2.16
C TYR A 38 3.42 -8.47 1.01
N ILE A 39 2.60 -9.53 1.09
CA ILE A 39 2.58 -10.61 0.09
C ILE A 39 2.29 -10.12 -1.34
N ASN A 40 1.53 -9.02 -1.46
CA ASN A 40 1.38 -8.26 -2.70
C ASN A 40 0.86 -6.84 -2.46
N HIS A 41 0.79 -6.06 -3.54
CA HIS A 41 0.25 -4.70 -3.56
C HIS A 41 -1.14 -4.57 -2.93
N CYS A 42 -2.06 -5.52 -3.16
CA CYS A 42 -3.42 -5.41 -2.59
C CYS A 42 -3.41 -5.39 -1.06
N PHE A 43 -2.60 -6.26 -0.44
CA PHE A 43 -2.45 -6.29 1.02
C PHE A 43 -1.76 -5.04 1.55
N PHE A 44 -0.74 -4.54 0.85
CA PHE A 44 -0.11 -3.25 1.17
C PHE A 44 -1.14 -2.11 1.14
N GLU A 45 -1.94 -2.02 0.08
CA GLU A 45 -2.93 -0.97 -0.13
C GLU A 45 -4.06 -1.00 0.90
N THR A 46 -4.50 -2.20 1.27
CA THR A 46 -5.45 -2.41 2.37
C THR A 46 -4.89 -1.84 3.69
N HIS A 47 -3.60 -2.04 3.94
CA HIS A 47 -2.95 -1.52 5.15
C HIS A 47 -2.73 -0.01 5.09
N ARG A 48 -2.36 0.54 3.92
CA ARG A 48 -2.20 1.98 3.68
C ARG A 48 -3.47 2.76 3.99
N CYS A 49 -4.65 2.15 3.84
CA CYS A 49 -5.91 2.79 4.23
C CYS A 49 -6.04 3.12 5.72
N LEU A 50 -5.30 2.41 6.59
CA LEU A 50 -5.18 2.72 8.02
C LEU A 50 -3.94 3.58 8.32
N HIS A 51 -3.00 3.65 7.37
CA HIS A 51 -1.73 4.35 7.49
C HIS A 51 -1.44 5.16 6.20
N PRO A 52 -2.08 6.31 5.98
CA PRO A 52 -2.01 7.05 4.71
C PRO A 52 -0.60 7.50 4.31
N ASP A 53 0.30 7.63 5.30
CA ASP A 53 1.71 7.99 5.10
C ASP A 53 2.59 6.80 4.67
N LEU A 54 2.04 5.59 4.62
CA LEU A 54 2.74 4.38 4.22
C LEU A 54 2.98 4.37 2.70
N TYR A 55 4.22 4.17 2.29
CA TYR A 55 4.60 4.04 0.87
C TYR A 55 5.45 2.78 0.65
N ILE A 56 5.51 2.32 -0.60
CA ILE A 56 6.36 1.19 -0.98
C ILE A 56 7.80 1.69 -1.07
N ASN A 57 8.69 1.05 -0.32
CA ASN A 57 10.13 1.28 -0.36
C ASN A 57 10.78 0.48 -1.50
N TYR A 58 10.43 -0.81 -1.64
CA TYR A 58 10.96 -1.70 -2.67
C TYR A 58 9.87 -2.62 -3.26
N GLU A 59 9.94 -2.87 -4.57
CA GLU A 59 9.15 -3.90 -5.29
C GLU A 59 9.77 -5.30 -5.09
N ALA A 60 10.07 -5.61 -3.83
CA ALA A 60 10.67 -6.84 -3.35
C ALA A 60 10.48 -6.91 -1.81
N PRO A 61 10.72 -8.06 -1.15
CA PRO A 61 10.69 -8.17 0.30
C PRO A 61 11.63 -7.20 1.02
N CYS A 62 11.30 -6.79 2.25
CA CYS A 62 12.19 -5.96 3.06
C CYS A 62 13.52 -6.66 3.40
N SER A 63 13.51 -8.00 3.44
CA SER A 63 14.71 -8.82 3.63
C SER A 63 15.68 -8.70 2.46
N THR A 64 15.20 -8.44 1.25
CA THR A 64 16.05 -8.09 0.10
C THR A 64 16.39 -6.62 0.20
N ASN A 65 17.12 -6.23 1.24
CA ASN A 65 17.59 -4.86 1.41
C ASN A 65 18.55 -4.51 0.25
N PRO A 66 18.18 -3.70 -0.76
CA PRO A 66 19.06 -3.41 -1.89
C PRO A 66 20.10 -2.33 -1.57
N VAL A 67 20.18 -1.85 -0.32
CA VAL A 67 21.08 -0.78 0.12
C VAL A 67 21.56 -1.11 1.55
N GLY A 68 22.77 -1.62 1.79
CA GLY A 68 24.06 -0.93 1.65
C GLY A 68 24.33 -0.20 0.35
#